data_AF-A0A328RR77-F1
#
_entry.id   AF-A0A328RR77-F1
#
_cell.length_a   1.000
_cell.length_b   1.000
_cell.length_c   1.000
_cell.angle_alpha   90.00
_cell.angle_beta   90.00
_cell.angle_gamma   90.00
#
_symmetry.space_group_name_H-M   'P 1'
#
loop_
_entity.id
_entity.type
_entity.pdbx_description
1 polymer ?
#
loop_
_entity_poly.entity_id
_entity_poly.type
_entity_poly.pdbx_seq_one_letter_code
_entity_poly.pdbx_strand_id
1 'polypeptide(L)' 'QQDLTVNRPDGELFDIVSNGVRTMPGYRKQVSEEDRWAIVVYLRALQKVQRGQIKDVPQQLRNKLN' A
#
# COMPACT_ATOMS: atom_id res chain seq x y z
N GLN A 1 -7.79 -13.15 -8.90
CA GLN A 1 -6.94 -12.16 -9.59
C GLN A 1 -5.67 -11.99 -8.77
N GLN A 2 -4.48 -12.12 -9.36
CA GLN A 2 -3.22 -11.91 -8.64
C GLN A 2 -3.11 -10.42 -8.27
N ASP A 3 -2.83 -10.15 -7.01
CA ASP A 3 -2.69 -8.81 -6.46
C ASP A 3 -1.34 -8.23 -6.90
N LEU A 4 -1.31 -7.65 -8.11
CA LEU A 4 -0.09 -7.28 -8.84
C LEU A 4 0.79 -6.25 -8.13
N THR A 5 0.28 -5.57 -7.10
CA THR A 5 0.97 -4.51 -6.36
C THR A 5 1.70 -5.02 -5.11
N VAL A 6 1.39 -6.24 -4.65
CA VAL A 6 1.91 -6.76 -3.37
C VAL A 6 3.34 -7.24 -3.51
N ASN A 7 3.65 -7.89 -4.63
CA ASN A 7 4.98 -8.43 -4.91
C ASN A 7 5.94 -7.41 -5.54
N ARG A 8 5.47 -6.20 -5.84
CA ARG A 8 6.32 -5.13 -6.41
C ARG A 8 7.19 -4.54 -5.30
N PRO A 9 8.46 -4.19 -5.56
CA PRO A 9 9.28 -3.41 -4.63
C PRO A 9 8.69 -2.00 -4.41
N ASP A 10 9.02 -1.37 -3.29
CA ASP A 10 8.54 -0.02 -2.97
C ASP A 10 8.97 1.02 -4.01
N GLY A 11 10.19 0.91 -4.54
CA GLY A 11 10.69 1.77 -5.61
C GLY A 11 9.88 1.65 -6.91
N GLU A 12 9.40 0.45 -7.24
CA GLU A 12 8.53 0.25 -8.41
C GLU A 12 7.14 0.84 -8.18
N LEU A 13 6.60 0.74 -6.96
CA LEU A 13 5.34 1.41 -6.60
C LEU A 13 5.48 2.93 -6.67
N PHE A 14 6.60 3.47 -6.16
CA PHE A 14 6.89 4.90 -6.25
C PHE A 14 7.03 5.37 -7.71
N ASP A 15 7.70 4.58 -8.56
CA ASP A 15 7.83 4.87 -9.98
C ASP A 15 6.47 4.88 -10.70
N ILE A 16 5.61 3.91 -10.40
CA ILE A 16 4.23 3.87 -10.93
C ILE A 16 3.43 5.10 -10.50
N VAL A 17 3.50 5.52 -9.24
CA VAL A 17 2.79 6.74 -8.77
C VAL A 17 3.36 7.99 -9.45
N SER A 18 4.67 8.03 -9.69
CA SER A 18 5.37 9.18 -10.26
C SER A 18 5.14 9.31 -11.77
N ASN A 19 5.37 8.22 -12.50
CA ASN A 19 5.48 8.19 -13.96
C ASN A 19 4.30 7.49 -14.65
N GLY A 20 3.49 6.73 -13.90
CA GLY A 20 2.37 5.98 -14.43
C GLY A 20 2.78 4.60 -14.91
N VAL A 21 1.80 3.80 -15.32
CA VAL A 21 2.04 2.48 -15.92
C VAL A 21 0.88 2.13 -16.86
N ARG A 22 1.20 1.70 -18.08
CA ARG A 22 0.21 1.40 -19.13
C ARG A 22 -0.73 2.60 -19.34
N THR A 23 -2.01 2.44 -19.05
CA THR A 23 -3.05 3.47 -19.18
C THR A 23 -3.19 4.34 -17.94
N MET A 24 -2.53 4.00 -16.83
CA MET A 24 -2.53 4.82 -15.61
C MET A 24 -1.55 5.98 -15.79
N PRO A 25 -2.01 7.24 -15.70
CA PRO A 25 -1.13 8.41 -15.79
C PRO A 25 -0.24 8.54 -14.55
N GLY A 26 0.92 9.16 -14.72
CA GLY A 26 1.80 9.54 -13.60
C GLY A 26 1.32 10.81 -12.90
N TYR A 27 1.50 10.87 -11.58
CA TYR A 27 1.01 11.95 -10.73
C TYR A 27 2.13 12.88 -10.21
N ARG A 28 3.37 12.75 -10.73
CA ARG A 28 4.51 13.53 -10.22
C ARG A 28 4.34 15.05 -10.23
N LYS A 29 3.44 15.57 -11.09
CA LYS A 29 3.14 17.01 -11.20
C LYS A 29 2.10 17.48 -10.18
N GLN A 30 1.25 16.59 -9.69
CA GLN A 30 0.14 16.92 -8.78
C GLN A 30 0.46 16.60 -7.32
N VAL A 31 1.33 15.62 -7.07
CA VAL A 31 1.63 15.09 -5.74
C VAL A 31 3.11 15.33 -5.45
N SER A 32 3.46 15.84 -4.27
CA SER A 32 4.85 16.04 -3.87
C SER A 32 5.60 14.71 -3.78
N GLU A 33 6.94 14.74 -3.80
CA GLU A 33 7.72 13.50 -3.63
C GLU A 33 7.46 12.82 -2.29
N GLU A 34 7.38 13.60 -1.20
CA GLU A 34 7.07 13.12 0.13
C GLU A 34 5.70 12.44 0.18
N ASP A 35 4.67 13.07 -0.39
CA ASP A 35 3.33 12.50 -0.43
C ASP A 35 3.27 11.23 -1.27
N ARG A 36 4.07 11.11 -2.34
CA ARG A 36 4.17 9.87 -3.12
C ARG A 36 4.75 8.72 -2.28
N TRP A 37 5.73 8.99 -1.43
CA TRP A 37 6.22 8.00 -0.46
C TRP A 37 5.18 7.67 0.61
N ALA A 38 4.44 8.67 1.11
CA ALA A 38 3.35 8.46 2.06
C ALA A 38 2.25 7.54 1.49
N ILE A 39 1.92 7.71 0.20
CA ILE A 39 1.00 6.81 -0.52
C ILE A 39 1.54 5.38 -0.54
N VAL A 40 2.82 5.17 -0.85
CA VAL A 40 3.43 3.83 -0.85
C VAL A 40 3.35 3.18 0.53
N VAL A 41 3.69 3.91 1.59
CA VAL A 41 3.59 3.42 2.98
C VAL A 41 2.14 3.07 3.34
N TYR A 42 1.18 3.90 2.94
CA TYR A 42 -0.24 3.62 3.17
C TYR A 42 -0.71 2.36 2.45
N LEU A 43 -0.29 2.16 1.20
CA LEU A 43 -0.57 0.93 0.46
C LEU A 43 -0.01 -0.31 1.18
N ARG A 44 1.20 -0.23 1.75
CA ARG A 44 1.77 -1.33 2.57
C ARG A 44 0.99 -1.60 3.83
N ALA A 45 0.58 -0.55 4.54
CA ALA A 45 -0.28 -0.69 5.71
C ALA A 45 -1.61 -1.37 5.34
N LEU A 46 -2.22 -0.97 4.23
CA LEU A 46 -3.47 -1.57 3.74
C LEU A 46 -3.30 -3.04 3.35
N GLN A 47 -2.24 -3.38 2.63
CA GLN A 47 -1.90 -4.77 2.28
C GLN A 47 -1.71 -5.64 3.53
N LYS A 48 -1.10 -5.09 4.59
CA LYS A 48 -0.91 -5.75 5.87
C LYS A 48 -2.24 -5.96 6.60
N VAL A 49 -3.15 -4.99 6.59
CA VAL A 49 -4.49 -5.13 7.19
C VAL A 49 -5.31 -6.18 6.43
N GLN A 50 -5.30 -6.15 5.09
CA GLN A 50 -6.07 -7.08 4.27
C GLN A 50 -5.58 -8.54 4.39
N ARG A 51 -4.27 -8.74 4.55
CA ARG A 51 -3.67 -10.07 4.75
C ARG A 51 -3.47 -10.45 6.21
N GLY A 52 -3.80 -9.54 7.13
CA GLY A 52 -3.66 -9.73 8.56
C GLY A 52 -4.54 -10.87 9.03
N GLN A 53 -3.96 -11.78 9.78
CA GLN A 53 -4.69 -12.84 10.46
C GLN A 53 -5.08 -12.34 11.86
N ILE A 54 -6.10 -12.95 12.48
CA ILE A 54 -6.50 -12.64 13.88
C ILE A 54 -5.30 -12.73 14.85
N LYS A 55 -4.31 -13.58 14.53
CA LYS A 55 -3.06 -13.72 15.29
C LYS A 55 -2.17 -12.46 15.29
N ASP A 56 -2.34 -11.57 14.32
CA ASP A 56 -1.59 -10.30 14.21
C ASP A 56 -2.24 -9.18 15.04
N VAL A 57 -3.47 -9.40 15.53
CA VAL A 57 -4.14 -8.53 16.47
C VAL A 57 -3.65 -8.83 17.89
N PRO A 58 -3.23 -7.84 18.70
CA PRO A 58 -2.88 -8.06 20.11
C PRO A 58 -4.00 -8.74 20.89
N GLN A 59 -3.65 -9.70 21.77
CA GLN A 59 -4.62 -10.55 22.49
C GLN A 59 -5.68 -9.74 23.24
N GLN A 60 -5.30 -8.59 23.80
CA GLN A 60 -6.20 -7.69 24.53
C GLN A 60 -7.31 -7.09 23.65
N LEU A 61 -7.07 -6.93 22.35
CA LEU A 61 -8.02 -6.40 21.38
C LEU A 61 -8.88 -7.50 20.73
N ARG A 62 -8.41 -8.75 20.71
CA ARG A 62 -9.17 -9.90 20.19
C ARG A 62 -10.48 -10.11 20.94
N ASN A 63 -10.46 -9.92 22.26
CA ASN A 63 -11.63 -10.13 23.13
C ASN A 63 -12.76 -9.11 22.87
N LYS A 64 -12.51 -8.03 22.13
CA LYS A 64 -13.53 -7.02 21.75
C LYS A 64 -14.19 -7.30 20.39
N LEU A 65 -13.79 -8.35 19.69
CA LEU A 65 -14.37 -8.75 18.40
C LEU A 65 -15.53 -9.76 18.54
N ASN A 66 -16.03 -9.96 19.77
CA ASN A 66 -17.17 -10.82 20.11
C ASN A 66 -18.45 -10.00 20.19
#